data_AF-A0A524MXL7-F1
#
_entry.id   AF-A0A524MXL7-F1
#
_cell.length_a   1.000
_cell.length_b   1.000
_cell.length_c   1.000
_cell.angle_alpha   90.00
_cell.angle_beta   90.00
_cell.angle_gamma   90.00
#
_symmetry.space_group_name_H-M   'P 1'
#
loop_
_entity.id
_entity.type
_entity.pdbx_description
1 polymer ?
#
loop_
_entity_poly.entity_id
_entity_poly.type
_entity_poly.pdbx_seq_one_letter_code
_entity_poly.pdbx_strand_id
1 'polypeptide(L)'
;HKGHRAILGIVTDISDIRHAQRQLEESAVQLEQKNIALSQILTRIEEEKLEIAHRVTSNAERTLLPSLRQLRNGASPSQLRHIDLLERSVHHLTSQFGSTPDAALAILSPKELDICNRIRSGMSNKDIAEAFGVSLRTIETHRNNIRKKLDISNKKVNLASHLHLLG
;
A
#
# COMPACT_ATOMS: atom_id res chain seq x y z
N HIS A 1 43.97 -0.04 52.64
CA HIS A 1 43.93 0.86 51.45
C HIS A 1 43.68 0.19 50.09
N LYS A 2 44.05 -1.08 49.85
CA LYS A 2 43.79 -1.73 48.53
C LYS A 2 42.30 -2.03 48.23
N GLY A 3 41.49 -2.39 49.23
CA GLY A 3 40.06 -2.71 49.03
C GLY A 3 39.17 -1.53 48.62
N HIS A 4 39.44 -0.32 49.12
CA HIS A 4 38.67 0.88 48.77
C HIS A 4 38.88 1.32 47.30
N ARG A 5 40.09 1.16 46.75
CA ARG A 5 40.37 1.50 45.34
C ARG A 5 39.71 0.50 44.38
N ALA A 6 39.62 -0.78 44.75
CA ALA A 6 38.94 -1.79 43.95
C ALA A 6 37.42 -1.57 43.91
N ILE A 7 36.81 -1.22 45.06
CA ILE A 7 35.38 -0.91 45.13
C ILE A 7 35.04 0.35 44.32
N LEU A 8 35.87 1.40 44.40
CA LEU A 8 35.66 2.63 43.64
C LEU A 8 35.72 2.38 42.11
N GLY A 9 36.66 1.56 41.65
CA GLY A 9 36.78 1.17 40.23
C GLY A 9 35.59 0.36 39.73
N ILE A 10 35.06 -0.56 40.55
CA ILE A 10 33.86 -1.34 40.22
C ILE A 10 32.61 -0.44 40.17
N VAL A 11 32.49 0.53 41.08
CA VAL A 11 31.35 1.46 41.11
C VAL A 11 31.36 2.40 39.90
N THR A 12 32.53 2.87 39.44
CA THR A 12 32.63 3.65 38.20
C THR A 12 32.29 2.82 36.96
N ASP A 13 32.77 1.57 36.87
CA ASP A 13 32.47 0.66 35.76
C ASP A 13 30.97 0.33 35.66
N ILE A 14 30.31 0.06 36.80
CA ILE A 14 28.85 -0.14 36.86
C ILE A 14 28.09 1.13 36.46
N SER A 15 28.61 2.31 36.80
CA SER A 15 27.98 3.59 36.44
C SER A 15 28.07 3.84 34.94
N ASP A 16 29.23 3.57 34.33
CA ASP A 16 29.46 3.72 32.89
C ASP A 16 28.59 2.74 32.07
N ILE A 17 28.49 1.47 32.51
CA ILE A 17 27.63 0.47 31.88
C ILE A 17 26.16 0.91 31.92
N ARG A 18 25.68 1.40 33.07
CA ARG A 18 24.30 1.89 33.20
C ARG A 18 24.04 3.11 32.33
N HIS A 19 25.03 3.98 32.16
CA HIS A 19 24.92 5.16 31.32
C HIS A 19 24.84 4.77 29.84
N ALA A 20 25.68 3.81 29.40
CA ALA A 20 25.63 3.26 28.04
C ALA A 20 24.32 2.51 27.76
N GLN A 21 23.82 1.73 28.73
CA GLN A 21 22.51 1.05 28.63
C GLN A 21 21.37 2.04 28.43
N ARG A 22 21.33 3.13 29.21
CA ARG A 22 20.31 4.18 29.03
C ARG A 22 20.39 4.83 27.65
N GLN A 23 21.60 5.17 27.18
CA GLN A 23 21.77 5.74 25.84
C GLN A 23 21.33 4.79 24.73
N LEU A 24 21.56 3.48 24.90
CA LEU A 24 21.11 2.46 23.96
C LEU A 24 19.58 2.35 23.95
N GLU A 25 18.94 2.35 25.12
CA GLU A 25 17.47 2.35 25.26
C GLU A 25 16.84 3.60 24.63
N GLU A 26 17.38 4.78 24.91
CA GLU A 26 16.94 6.04 24.31
C GLU A 26 17.09 6.01 22.78
N SER A 27 18.21 5.49 22.28
CA SER A 27 18.47 5.35 20.84
C SER A 27 17.51 4.36 20.19
N ALA A 28 17.18 3.25 20.86
CA ALA A 28 16.23 2.25 20.38
C ALA A 28 14.82 2.83 20.24
N VAL A 29 14.35 3.59 21.26
CA VAL A 29 13.06 4.28 21.21
C VAL A 29 13.03 5.30 20.06
N GLN A 30 14.10 6.08 19.88
CA GLN A 30 14.20 7.04 18.78
C GLN A 30 14.17 6.36 17.40
N LEU A 31 14.83 5.21 17.25
CA LEU A 31 14.79 4.42 16.02
C LEU A 31 13.39 3.88 15.73
N GLU A 32 12.69 3.39 16.75
CA GLU A 32 11.32 2.91 16.61
C GLU A 32 10.37 4.03 16.18
N GLN A 33 10.47 5.21 16.81
CA GLN A 33 9.70 6.39 16.42
C GLN A 33 9.97 6.80 14.97
N LYS A 34 11.24 6.82 14.54
CA LYS A 34 11.62 7.12 13.14
C LYS A 34 11.05 6.08 12.16
N ASN A 35 11.09 4.79 12.50
CA ASN A 35 10.54 3.72 11.66
C ASN A 35 9.02 3.85 11.49
N ILE A 36 8.31 4.21 12.56
CA ILE A 36 6.86 4.48 12.50
C ILE A 36 6.58 5.67 11.57
N ALA A 37 7.30 6.78 11.74
CA ALA A 37 7.14 7.98 10.92
C ALA A 37 7.42 7.69 9.43
N LEU A 38 8.50 6.95 9.13
CA LEU A 38 8.82 6.52 7.76
C LEU A 38 7.73 5.65 7.17
N SER A 39 7.20 4.71 7.94
CA SER A 39 6.11 3.83 7.49
C SER A 39 4.83 4.62 7.16
N GLN A 40 4.53 5.67 7.95
CA GLN A 40 3.41 6.57 7.68
C GLN A 40 3.63 7.38 6.41
N ILE A 41 4.84 7.92 6.21
CA ILE A 41 5.20 8.65 5.00
C ILE A 41 5.07 7.76 3.76
N LEU A 42 5.61 6.54 3.80
CA LEU A 42 5.49 5.59 2.69
C LEU A 42 4.02 5.29 2.36
N THR A 43 3.21 5.03 3.37
CA THR A 43 1.77 4.79 3.20
C THR A 43 1.10 5.99 2.53
N ARG A 44 1.44 7.22 2.95
CA ARG A 44 0.87 8.44 2.38
C ARG A 44 1.26 8.64 0.91
N ILE A 45 2.52 8.37 0.57
CA ILE A 45 3.02 8.46 -0.82
C ILE A 45 2.27 7.48 -1.72
N GLU A 46 2.03 6.25 -1.23
CA GLU A 46 1.27 5.24 -1.97
C GLU A 46 -0.19 5.65 -2.17
N GLU A 47 -0.84 6.20 -1.15
CA GLU A 47 -2.21 6.73 -1.23
C GLU A 47 -2.30 7.85 -2.27
N GLU A 48 -1.38 8.82 -2.24
CA GLU A 48 -1.37 9.94 -3.18
C GLU A 48 -1.10 9.47 -4.62
N LYS A 49 -0.22 8.50 -4.82
CA LYS A 49 0.00 7.91 -6.15
C LYS A 49 -1.28 7.27 -6.70
N LEU A 50 -1.99 6.51 -5.88
CA LEU A 50 -3.24 5.88 -6.28
C LEU A 50 -4.33 6.93 -6.58
N GLU A 51 -4.41 8.00 -5.78
CA GLU A 51 -5.35 9.09 -6.00
C GLU A 51 -5.06 9.83 -7.32
N ILE A 52 -3.79 10.13 -7.59
CA ILE A 52 -3.36 10.76 -8.85
C ILE A 52 -3.75 9.87 -10.04
N ALA A 53 -3.48 8.57 -9.96
CA ALA A 53 -3.85 7.61 -11.00
C ALA A 53 -5.36 7.60 -11.30
N HIS A 54 -6.17 7.56 -10.24
CA HIS A 54 -7.62 7.61 -10.36
C HIS A 54 -8.11 8.92 -10.97
N ARG A 55 -7.55 10.06 -10.54
CA ARG A 55 -7.92 11.38 -11.04
C ARG A 55 -7.61 11.51 -12.53
N VAL A 56 -6.41 11.08 -12.96
CA VAL A 56 -6.01 11.13 -14.38
C VAL A 56 -6.94 10.27 -15.23
N THR A 57 -7.20 9.03 -14.81
CA THR A 57 -8.05 8.09 -15.56
C THR A 57 -9.50 8.58 -15.65
N SER A 58 -10.10 8.96 -14.51
CA SER A 58 -11.47 9.48 -14.44
C SER A 58 -11.64 10.76 -15.26
N ASN A 59 -10.66 11.68 -15.21
CA ASN A 59 -10.71 12.90 -16.02
C ASN A 59 -10.65 12.57 -17.51
N ALA A 60 -9.75 11.68 -17.94
CA ALA A 60 -9.64 11.26 -19.33
C ALA A 60 -10.95 10.59 -19.82
N GLU A 61 -11.53 9.70 -19.03
CA GLU A 61 -12.78 9.02 -19.37
C GLU A 61 -13.99 9.96 -19.43
N ARG A 62 -14.02 10.99 -18.57
CA ARG A 62 -15.12 11.97 -18.52
C ARG A 62 -15.02 13.07 -19.57
N THR A 63 -13.84 13.33 -20.10
CA THR A 63 -13.60 14.46 -21.02
C THR A 63 -13.20 13.99 -22.41
N LEU A 64 -12.16 13.15 -22.53
CA LEU A 64 -11.59 12.77 -23.81
C LEU A 64 -12.45 11.73 -24.54
N LEU A 65 -12.94 10.70 -23.85
CA LEU A 65 -13.78 9.67 -24.49
C LEU A 65 -15.09 10.24 -25.07
N PRO A 66 -15.85 11.10 -24.37
CA PRO A 66 -17.04 11.72 -24.95
C PRO A 66 -16.71 12.60 -26.17
N SER A 67 -15.61 13.37 -26.12
CA SER A 67 -15.17 14.18 -27.26
C SER A 67 -14.78 13.31 -28.47
N LEU A 68 -14.07 12.21 -28.26
CA LEU A 68 -13.73 11.26 -29.33
C LEU A 68 -14.99 10.61 -29.93
N ARG A 69 -15.96 10.22 -29.10
CA ARG A 69 -17.26 9.70 -29.55
C ARG A 69 -18.02 10.74 -30.38
N GLN A 70 -18.01 12.00 -29.95
CA GLN A 70 -18.65 13.09 -30.68
C GLN A 70 -17.98 13.34 -32.03
N LEU A 71 -16.64 13.35 -32.10
CA LEU A 71 -15.89 13.48 -33.35
C LEU A 71 -16.16 12.33 -34.31
N ARG A 72 -16.47 11.15 -33.78
CA ARG A 72 -16.82 9.97 -34.58
C ARG A 72 -18.14 10.15 -35.33
N ASN A 73 -19.07 10.93 -34.79
CA ASN A 73 -20.37 11.22 -35.41
C ASN A 73 -20.19 12.28 -36.52
N GLY A 74 -19.87 11.82 -37.73
CA GLY A 74 -19.65 12.68 -38.92
C GLY A 74 -18.25 12.59 -39.51
N ALA A 75 -17.39 11.72 -38.97
CA ALA A 75 -16.04 11.49 -39.48
C ALA A 75 -16.03 10.66 -40.78
N SER A 76 -15.17 11.05 -41.71
CA SER A 76 -14.81 10.25 -42.89
C SER A 76 -14.00 9.00 -42.51
N PRO A 77 -13.90 7.97 -43.38
CA PRO A 77 -13.14 6.76 -43.09
C PRO A 77 -11.66 6.98 -42.74
N SER A 78 -11.02 8.02 -43.28
CA SER A 78 -9.62 8.36 -42.94
C SER A 78 -9.50 9.02 -41.57
N GLN A 79 -10.51 9.79 -41.15
CA GLN A 79 -10.60 10.41 -39.82
C GLN A 79 -10.93 9.38 -38.74
N LEU A 80 -11.79 8.39 -39.03
CA LEU A 80 -12.09 7.29 -38.11
C LEU A 80 -10.82 6.52 -37.70
N ARG A 81 -9.91 6.25 -38.65
CA ARG A 81 -8.61 5.63 -38.34
C ARG A 81 -7.76 6.46 -37.36
N HIS A 82 -7.80 7.79 -37.49
CA HIS A 82 -7.09 8.68 -36.57
C HIS A 82 -7.76 8.73 -35.20
N ILE A 83 -9.10 8.71 -35.15
CA ILE A 83 -9.86 8.67 -33.89
C ILE A 83 -9.57 7.37 -33.13
N ASP A 84 -9.53 6.22 -33.82
CA ASP A 84 -9.18 4.93 -33.19
C ASP A 84 -7.76 4.94 -32.62
N LEU A 85 -6.79 5.55 -33.33
CA LEU A 85 -5.43 5.73 -32.83
C LEU A 85 -5.38 6.61 -31.58
N LEU A 86 -6.15 7.70 -31.56
CA LEU A 86 -6.26 8.60 -30.41
C LEU A 86 -6.90 7.91 -29.21
N GLU A 87 -7.98 7.16 -29.43
CA GLU A 87 -8.66 6.39 -28.37
C GLU A 87 -7.71 5.36 -27.74
N ARG A 88 -6.96 4.61 -28.56
CA ARG A 88 -5.91 3.70 -28.09
C ARG A 88 -4.79 4.43 -27.34
N SER A 89 -4.38 5.60 -27.81
CA SER A 89 -3.34 6.41 -27.17
C SER A 89 -3.79 6.93 -25.81
N VAL A 90 -5.05 7.36 -25.68
CA VAL A 90 -5.65 7.76 -24.40
C VAL A 90 -5.66 6.57 -23.44
N HIS A 91 -6.15 5.41 -23.87
CA HIS A 91 -6.13 4.19 -23.05
C HIS A 91 -4.70 3.77 -22.65
N HIS A 92 -3.73 3.88 -23.57
CA HIS A 92 -2.35 3.58 -23.27
C HIS A 92 -1.77 4.56 -22.24
N LEU A 93 -2.00 5.86 -22.39
CA LEU A 93 -1.54 6.86 -21.44
C LEU A 93 -2.19 6.70 -20.07
N THR A 94 -3.49 6.40 -19.99
CA THR A 94 -4.17 6.19 -18.70
C THR A 94 -3.71 4.91 -18.01
N SER A 95 -3.49 3.82 -18.76
CA SER A 95 -2.98 2.56 -18.18
C SER A 95 -1.56 2.68 -17.60
N GLN A 96 -0.74 3.62 -18.09
CA GLN A 96 0.58 3.91 -17.49
C GLN A 96 0.48 4.47 -16.07
N PHE A 97 -0.64 5.12 -15.72
CA PHE A 97 -0.86 5.61 -14.36
C PHE A 97 -1.36 4.52 -13.41
N GLY A 98 -1.57 3.31 -13.91
CA GLY A 98 -2.00 2.15 -13.16
C GLY A 98 -3.14 1.49 -13.92
N SER A 99 -2.97 0.19 -14.18
CA SER A 99 -4.11 -0.70 -14.45
C SER A 99 -5.16 -0.37 -13.42
N THR A 100 -6.32 0.12 -13.85
CA THR A 100 -7.45 0.35 -12.98
C THR A 100 -7.57 -0.88 -12.08
N PRO A 101 -7.35 -0.78 -10.75
CA PRO A 101 -7.96 -1.74 -9.87
C PRO A 101 -9.43 -1.64 -10.23
N ASP A 102 -10.03 -2.77 -10.62
CA ASP A 102 -11.46 -2.88 -10.86
C ASP A 102 -12.18 -2.04 -9.81
N ALA A 103 -13.18 -1.21 -10.16
CA ALA A 103 -13.63 -0.10 -9.31
C ALA A 103 -13.94 -0.51 -7.84
N ALA A 104 -14.20 -1.80 -7.60
CA ALA A 104 -14.28 -2.45 -6.30
C ALA A 104 -12.98 -2.41 -5.45
N LEU A 105 -11.80 -2.61 -6.05
CA LEU A 105 -10.49 -2.60 -5.38
C LEU A 105 -9.97 -1.17 -5.11
N ALA A 106 -10.47 -0.16 -5.83
CA ALA A 106 -10.14 1.25 -5.60
C ALA A 106 -10.58 1.77 -4.21
N ILE A 107 -11.51 1.06 -3.55
CA ILE A 107 -12.06 1.40 -2.23
C ILE A 107 -11.09 0.97 -1.10
N LEU A 108 -10.11 0.12 -1.41
CA LEU A 108 -9.14 -0.41 -0.45
C LEU A 108 -7.99 0.58 -0.22
N SER A 109 -7.45 0.60 1.01
CA SER A 109 -6.21 1.34 1.26
C SER A 109 -5.02 0.63 0.59
N PRO A 110 -3.88 1.30 0.35
CA PRO A 110 -2.71 0.65 -0.26
C PRO A 110 -2.23 -0.57 0.53
N LYS A 111 -2.22 -0.48 1.86
CA LYS A 111 -1.89 -1.60 2.75
C LYS A 111 -2.84 -2.79 2.54
N GLU A 112 -4.13 -2.51 2.38
CA GLU A 112 -5.15 -3.54 2.11
C GLU A 112 -5.02 -4.10 0.69
N LEU A 113 -4.64 -3.28 -0.28
CA LEU A 113 -4.38 -3.69 -1.66
C LEU A 113 -3.16 -4.61 -1.74
N ASP A 114 -2.07 -4.29 -1.03
CA ASP A 114 -0.90 -5.17 -0.94
C ASP A 114 -1.22 -6.50 -0.27
N ILE A 115 -2.01 -6.46 0.82
CA ILE A 115 -2.51 -7.68 1.46
C ILE A 115 -3.37 -8.48 0.47
N CYS A 116 -4.24 -7.83 -0.31
CA CYS A 116 -5.03 -8.50 -1.36
C CYS A 116 -4.14 -9.14 -2.42
N ASN A 117 -3.09 -8.46 -2.88
CA ASN A 117 -2.16 -8.97 -3.88
C ASN A 117 -1.42 -10.21 -3.37
N ARG A 118 -0.97 -10.21 -2.10
CA ARG A 118 -0.33 -11.38 -1.47
C ARG A 118 -1.31 -12.54 -1.23
N ILE A 119 -2.56 -12.24 -0.90
CA ILE A 119 -3.62 -13.25 -0.80
C ILE A 119 -3.90 -13.86 -2.18
N ARG A 120 -3.91 -13.04 -3.24
CA ARG A 120 -4.09 -13.50 -4.63
C ARG A 120 -2.93 -14.39 -5.09
N SER A 121 -1.70 -14.10 -4.68
CA SER A 121 -0.54 -14.96 -4.96
C SER A 121 -0.48 -16.23 -4.10
N GLY A 122 -1.48 -16.49 -3.25
CA GLY A 122 -1.59 -17.72 -2.46
C GLY A 122 -0.82 -17.71 -1.14
N MET A 123 -0.32 -16.57 -0.68
CA MET A 123 0.38 -16.50 0.61
C MET A 123 -0.58 -16.74 1.78
N SER A 124 -0.09 -17.44 2.82
CA SER A 124 -0.88 -17.66 4.03
C SER A 124 -0.89 -16.42 4.92
N ASN A 125 -1.84 -16.32 5.85
CA ASN A 125 -1.88 -15.21 6.81
C ASN A 125 -0.60 -15.11 7.66
N LYS A 126 0.05 -16.25 7.92
CA LYS A 126 1.30 -16.28 8.68
C LYS A 126 2.45 -15.68 7.86
N ASP A 127 2.56 -16.08 6.60
CA ASP A 127 3.61 -15.56 5.70
C ASP A 127 3.42 -14.07 5.41
N ILE A 128 2.17 -13.62 5.30
CA ILE A 128 1.84 -12.21 5.15
C ILE A 128 2.21 -11.45 6.43
N ALA A 129 1.86 -11.99 7.61
CA ALA A 129 2.19 -11.38 8.89
C ALA A 129 3.70 -11.22 9.07
N GLU A 130 4.47 -12.27 8.74
CA GLU A 130 5.93 -12.26 8.75
C GLU A 130 6.50 -11.25 7.77
N ALA A 131 6.01 -11.22 6.53
CA ALA A 131 6.48 -10.30 5.50
C ALA A 131 6.22 -8.82 5.83
N PHE A 132 5.19 -8.52 6.63
CA PHE A 132 4.88 -7.18 7.10
C PHE A 132 5.43 -6.87 8.50
N GLY A 133 6.04 -7.85 9.19
CA GLY A 133 6.51 -7.69 10.57
C GLY A 133 5.39 -7.40 11.57
N VAL A 134 4.17 -7.87 11.32
CA VAL A 134 2.99 -7.65 12.17
C VAL A 134 2.45 -8.96 12.74
N SER A 135 1.59 -8.87 13.75
CA SER A 135 0.94 -10.07 14.29
C SER A 135 -0.05 -10.71 13.31
N LEU A 136 -0.26 -12.02 13.44
CA LEU A 136 -1.29 -12.74 12.69
C LEU A 136 -2.68 -12.09 12.86
N ARG A 137 -2.99 -11.65 14.09
CA ARG A 137 -4.23 -10.97 14.45
C ARG A 137 -4.43 -9.66 13.68
N THR A 138 -3.35 -8.94 13.40
CA THR A 138 -3.35 -7.73 12.59
C THR A 138 -3.77 -8.04 11.16
N ILE A 139 -3.20 -9.08 10.55
CA ILE A 139 -3.58 -9.53 9.20
C ILE A 139 -5.04 -10.01 9.12
N GLU A 140 -5.52 -10.73 10.13
CA GLU A 140 -6.93 -11.13 10.22
C GLU A 140 -7.86 -9.90 10.25
N THR A 141 -7.47 -8.87 10.99
CA THR A 141 -8.21 -7.61 11.08
C THR A 141 -8.25 -6.90 9.74
N HIS A 142 -7.10 -6.77 9.05
CA HIS A 142 -7.06 -6.22 7.70
C HIS A 142 -7.93 -7.00 6.72
N ARG A 143 -7.91 -8.35 6.75
CA ARG A 143 -8.78 -9.20 5.91
C ARG A 143 -10.26 -8.95 6.17
N ASN A 144 -10.66 -8.76 7.43
CA ASN A 144 -12.04 -8.41 7.76
C ASN A 144 -12.44 -7.03 7.23
N ASN A 145 -11.55 -6.04 7.32
CA ASN A 145 -11.81 -4.71 6.78
C ASN A 145 -11.92 -4.74 5.25
N ILE A 146 -11.04 -5.48 4.57
CA ILE A 146 -11.14 -5.75 3.12
C ILE A 146 -12.50 -6.36 2.78
N ARG A 147 -12.94 -7.40 3.51
CA ARG A 147 -14.24 -8.04 3.28
C ARG A 147 -15.43 -7.09 3.50
N LYS A 148 -15.32 -6.13 4.42
CA LYS A 148 -16.35 -5.09 4.63
C LYS A 148 -16.39 -4.12 3.47
N LYS A 149 -15.22 -3.65 3.02
CA LYS A 149 -15.11 -2.71 1.89
C LYS A 149 -15.53 -3.32 0.55
N LEU A 150 -15.33 -4.62 0.37
CA LEU A 150 -15.76 -5.37 -0.81
C LEU A 150 -17.20 -5.93 -0.69
N ASP A 151 -17.95 -5.60 0.37
CA ASP A 151 -19.32 -6.08 0.61
C ASP A 151 -19.48 -7.62 0.54
N ILE A 152 -18.49 -8.35 1.05
CA ILE A 152 -18.51 -9.83 1.12
C ILE A 152 -18.45 -10.37 2.55
N SER A 153 -18.54 -9.51 3.56
CA SER A 153 -18.40 -9.89 4.98
C SER A 153 -19.31 -11.05 5.37
N ASN A 154 -20.59 -10.99 4.97
CA ASN A 154 -21.63 -11.96 5.32
C ASN A 154 -21.80 -13.09 4.29
N LYS A 155 -20.96 -13.11 3.25
CA LYS A 155 -21.03 -14.10 2.18
C LYS A 155 -20.04 -15.24 2.49
N LYS A 156 -20.46 -16.50 2.31
CA LYS A 156 -19.59 -17.70 2.35
C LYS A 156 -18.69 -17.77 1.11
N VAL A 157 -17.99 -16.68 0.81
CA VAL A 157 -17.10 -16.56 -0.35
C VAL A 157 -15.67 -16.43 0.17
N ASN A 158 -14.77 -17.24 -0.39
CA ASN A 158 -13.36 -17.15 -0.11
C ASN A 158 -12.80 -15.83 -0.69
N LEU A 159 -12.12 -15.04 0.16
CA LEU A 159 -11.55 -13.76 -0.26
C LEU A 159 -10.56 -13.91 -1.43
N ALA A 160 -9.71 -14.94 -1.45
CA ALA A 160 -8.74 -15.16 -2.53
C ALA A 160 -9.42 -15.49 -3.86
N SER A 161 -10.48 -16.31 -3.84
CA SER A 161 -11.27 -16.63 -5.04
C SER A 161 -12.03 -15.40 -5.55
N HIS A 162 -12.58 -14.58 -4.64
CA HIS A 162 -13.25 -13.33 -5.01
C HIS A 162 -12.27 -12.33 -5.64
N LEU A 163 -11.06 -12.22 -5.08
CA LEU A 163 -10.00 -11.36 -5.61
C LEU A 163 -9.46 -11.79 -6.98
N HIS A 164 -9.64 -13.06 -7.37
CA HIS A 164 -9.34 -13.55 -8.73
C HIS A 164 -10.47 -13.27 -9.73
N LEU A 165 -11.72 -13.15 -9.25
CA LEU A 165 -12.88 -12.83 -10.09
C LEU A 165 -12.97 -11.33 -10.43
N LEU A 166 -12.31 -10.48 -9.63
CA LEU A 166 -12.22 -9.03 -9.81
C LEU A 166 -11.00 -8.60 -10.66
N GLY A 167 -10.37 -9.54 -11.39
CA GLY A 167 -9.11 -9.33 -12.10
C GLY A 167 -9.12 -9.94 -13.49
#